data_AF-A0A4U8TG26-F1
#
_entry.id   AF-A0A4U8TG26-F1
#
_cell.length_a   1.000
_cell.length_b   1.000
_cell.length_c   1.000
_cell.angle_alpha   90.00
_cell.angle_beta   90.00
_cell.angle_gamma   90.00
#
_symmetry.space_group_name_H-M   'P 1'
#
loop_
_entity.id
_entity.type
_entity.pdbx_description
1 polymer ?
#
loop_
_entity_poly.entity_id
_entity_poly.type
_entity_poly.pdbx_seq_one_letter_code
_entity_poly.pdbx_strand_id
1 'polypeptide(L)' 'MLDSKKLAQEILMLIQAKGFEETQANKDFIESLSTAIVTHIQTNALVETKGSPSAQVGTIK' A
#
# COMPACT_ATOMS: atom_id res chain seq x y z
N MET A 1 -7.36 -0.89 7.86
CA MET A 1 -7.15 -0.16 6.60
C MET A 1 -5.66 -0.09 6.35
N LEU A 2 -5.18 -0.22 5.10
CA LEU A 2 -3.76 0.06 4.81
C LEU A 2 -3.48 1.53 5.16
N ASP A 3 -2.47 1.76 5.99
CA ASP A 3 -2.07 3.09 6.47
C ASP A 3 -0.74 3.50 5.82
N SER A 4 -0.80 4.51 4.95
CA SER A 4 0.39 5.02 4.23
C SER A 4 1.42 5.63 5.17
N LYS A 5 1.02 6.18 6.33
CA LYS A 5 1.96 6.75 7.31
C LYS A 5 2.75 5.65 8.01
N LYS A 6 2.08 4.54 8.35
CA LYS A 6 2.76 3.38 8.93
C LYS A 6 3.76 2.78 7.94
N LEU A 7 3.36 2.63 6.68
CA LEU A 7 4.25 2.14 5.62
C LEU A 7 5.45 3.08 5.42
N ALA A 8 5.22 4.40 5.41
CA ALA A 8 6.29 5.38 5.29
C ALA A 8 7.30 5.29 6.44
N GLN A 9 6.82 5.12 7.69
CA GLN A 9 7.68 4.93 8.86
C GLN A 9 8.52 3.64 8.77
N GLU A 10 7.91 2.53 8.34
CA GLU A 10 8.61 1.26 8.16
C GLU A 10 9.69 1.35 7.08
N ILE A 11 9.38 1.97 5.93
CA ILE A 11 10.35 2.20 4.86
C ILE A 11 11.49 3.09 5.34
N LEU A 12 11.17 4.20 6.03
CA LEU A 12 12.17 5.13 6.58
C LEU A 12 13.14 4.41 7.52
N MET A 13 12.63 3.60 8.46
CA MET A 13 13.47 2.81 9.38
C MET A 13 14.40 1.84 8.63
N LEU A 14 13.91 1.14 7.61
CA LEU A 14 14.69 0.17 6.85
C LEU A 14 15.80 0.82 6.03
N ILE A 15 15.55 1.99 5.44
CA ILE A 15 16.56 2.69 4.65
C ILE A 15 17.57 3.41 5.56
N GLN A 16 17.15 3.94 6.71
CA GLN A 16 18.07 4.53 7.69
C GLN A 16 19.08 3.49 8.20
N ALA A 17 18.64 2.25 8.42
CA ALA A 17 19.54 1.14 8.76
C ALA A 17 20.58 0.82 7.67
N LYS A 18 20.39 1.31 6.44
CA LYS A 18 21.34 1.19 5.32
C LYS A 18 22.21 2.44 5.12
N GLY A 19 22.15 3.40 6.05
CA GLY A 19 22.91 4.65 5.98
C GLY A 19 22.26 5.73 5.13
N PHE A 20 20.96 5.63 4.84
CA PHE A 20 20.24 6.67 4.12
C PHE A 20 20.01 7.89 5.03
N GLU A 21 20.38 9.07 4.56
CA GLU A 21 20.26 10.30 5.34
C GLU A 21 18.81 10.75 5.52
N GLU A 22 18.50 11.26 6.70
CA GLU A 22 17.19 11.82 7.03
C GLU A 22 17.08 13.27 6.55
N THR A 23 17.00 13.46 5.23
CA THR A 23 16.74 14.78 4.62
C THR A 23 15.25 14.98 4.37
N GLN A 24 14.81 16.25 4.28
CA GLN A 24 13.41 16.56 3.96
C GLN A 24 12.99 15.97 2.61
N ALA A 25 13.86 16.07 1.60
CA ALA A 25 13.60 15.49 0.28
C ALA A 25 13.38 13.97 0.33
N ASN A 26 14.14 13.25 1.17
CA ASN A 26 13.98 11.81 1.35
C ASN A 26 12.67 11.47 2.06
N LYS A 27 12.25 12.27 3.05
CA LYS A 27 10.95 12.11 3.71
C LYS A 27 9.80 12.27 2.71
N ASP A 28 9.83 13.35 1.92
CA ASP A 28 8.81 13.66 0.92
C ASP A 28 8.71 12.56 -0.16
N PHE A 29 9.87 12.02 -0.58
CA PHE A 29 9.95 10.91 -1.51
C PHE A 29 9.30 9.63 -0.94
N ILE A 30 9.62 9.26 0.30
CA ILE A 30 9.08 8.06 0.95
C ILE A 30 7.58 8.19 1.19
N GLU A 31 7.10 9.37 1.58
CA GLU A 31 5.67 9.63 1.76
C GLU A 31 4.91 9.50 0.43
N SER A 32 5.46 10.05 -0.65
CA SER A 32 4.91 9.94 -1.99
C SER A 32 4.88 8.48 -2.48
N LEU A 33 5.98 7.76 -2.28
CA LEU A 33 6.10 6.34 -2.63
C LEU A 33 5.10 5.48 -1.86
N SER A 34 4.98 5.69 -0.54
CA SER A 34 4.07 4.95 0.32
C SER A 34 2.61 5.19 -0.08
N THR A 35 2.26 6.43 -0.41
CA THR A 35 0.94 6.78 -0.92
C THR A 35 0.64 6.10 -2.25
N ALA A 36 1.60 6.07 -3.18
CA ALA A 36 1.44 5.41 -4.46
C ALA A 36 1.24 3.89 -4.31
N ILE A 37 2.01 3.24 -3.42
CA ILE A 37 1.88 1.80 -3.13
C ILE A 37 0.50 1.49 -2.54
N VAL A 38 0.06 2.23 -1.52
CA VAL A 38 -1.26 2.03 -0.91
C VAL A 38 -2.37 2.24 -1.94
N THR A 39 -2.27 3.27 -2.76
CA THR A 39 -3.25 3.57 -3.82
C THR A 39 -3.32 2.43 -4.84
N HIS A 40 -2.16 1.90 -5.26
CA HIS A 40 -2.10 0.76 -6.17
C HIS A 40 -2.75 -0.48 -5.56
N ILE A 41 -2.43 -0.81 -4.31
CA ILE A 41 -3.01 -1.97 -3.61
C ILE A 41 -4.53 -1.79 -3.45
N GLN A 42 -4.99 -0.62 -3.02
CA GLN A 42 -6.42 -0.35 -2.88
C GLN A 42 -7.16 -0.46 -4.22
N THR A 43 -6.59 0.09 -5.28
CA THR A 43 -7.19 0.04 -6.62
C THR A 43 -7.26 -1.40 -7.13
N ASN A 44 -6.19 -2.18 -7.00
CA ASN A 44 -6.17 -3.56 -7.50
C ASN A 44 -6.96 -4.52 -6.60
N ALA A 45 -6.97 -4.34 -5.27
CA ALA A 45 -7.83 -5.11 -4.37
C ALA A 45 -9.32 -4.84 -4.64
N LEU A 46 -9.68 -3.61 -5.02
CA LEU A 46 -11.02 -3.29 -5.51
C LEU A 46 -11.33 -3.96 -6.85
N VAL A 47 -10.34 -4.12 -7.73
CA VAL A 47 -10.50 -4.82 -9.01
C VAL A 47 -10.70 -6.32 -8.80
N GLU A 48 -9.93 -6.97 -7.92
CA GLU A 48 -10.11 -8.40 -7.61
C GLU A 48 -11.48 -8.69 -6.97
N THR A 49 -11.93 -7.83 -6.06
CA THR A 49 -13.25 -7.98 -5.42
C THR A 49 -14.42 -7.68 -6.37
N LYS A 50 -14.25 -6.74 -7.32
CA LYS A 50 -15.24 -6.49 -8.39
C LYS A 50 -15.17 -7.49 -9.54
N GLY A 51 -14.05 -8.22 -9.67
CA GLY A 51 -13.79 -9.20 -10.73
C GLY A 51 -14.41 -10.58 -10.51
N SER A 52 -15.07 -10.84 -9.38
CA SER A 52 -15.83 -12.08 -9.16
C SER A 52 -17.29 -11.86 -8.75
N PRO A 53 -18.18 -11.45 -9.68
CA PRO A 53 -19.63 -11.62 -9.51
C PRO A 53 -20.09 -13.09 -9.61
N SER A 54 -19.23 -14.00 -10.06
CA SER A 54 -19.59 -15.38 -10.43
C SER A 54 -19.35 -16.42 -9.34
N ALA A 55 -18.90 -16.05 -8.13
CA ALA A 55 -18.86 -16.94 -6.97
C ALA A 55 -20.15 -16.88 -6.14
N GLN A 56 -21.29 -16.58 -6.77
CA GLN A 56 -22.59 -16.81 -6.15
C GLN A 56 -22.98 -18.27 -6.43
N VAL A 57 -22.50 -19.20 -5.61
CA VAL A 57 -23.03 -20.58 -5.57
C VAL A 57 -24.43 -20.50 -4.94
N GLY A 58 -25.40 -20.10 -5.75
CA GLY A 58 -26.81 -20.27 -5.45
C GLY A 58 -27.29 -21.58 -6.05
N THR A 59 -27.04 -22.70 -5.38
CA THR A 59 -27.84 -23.93 -5.57
C THR A 59 -27.85 -24.76 -4.29
N ILE A 60 -28.64 -24.33 -3.31
CA ILE A 60 -29.32 -25.19 -2.32
C ILE A 60 -30.52 -24.34 -1.85
N LYS A 61 -31.80 -24.58 -2.15
CA LYS A 61 -32.60 -25.81 -2.38
C LYS A 61 -33.55 -25.64 -3.56
#